data_AF-T1C3S1-F1
#
_entry.id   AF-T1C3S1-F1
#
_cell.length_a   1.000
_cell.length_b   1.000
_cell.length_c   1.000
_cell.angle_alpha   90.00
_cell.angle_beta   90.00
_cell.angle_gamma   90.00
#
_symmetry.space_group_name_H-M   'P 1'
#
loop_
_entity.id
_entity.type
_entity.pdbx_description
1 polymer ?
#
loop_
_entity_poly.entity_id
_entity_poly.type
_entity_poly.pdbx_seq_one_letter_code
_entity_poly.pdbx_strand_id
1 'polypeptide(L)'
;MTFMREDIPKDIRGTYSGLSSPSMIQYFKDLGITSVELMPIHHHVDDMILVRSGLSNYWGYNTIAYFAPDIRYSLGNPGSQVLEFKN
;
A
#
# COMPACT_ATOMS: atom_id res chain seq x y z
N MET A 1 -4.61 2.19 3.44
CA MET A 1 -4.59 0.70 3.43
C MET A 1 -5.11 0.14 4.76
N THR A 2 -5.00 -1.17 4.97
CA THR A 2 -5.56 -1.97 6.08
C THR A 2 -4.95 -1.73 7.47
N PHE A 3 -4.29 -0.60 7.70
CA PHE A 3 -3.50 -0.35 8.91
C PHE A 3 -4.31 -0.47 10.22
N MET A 4 -5.57 -0.04 10.18
CA MET A 4 -6.49 -0.04 11.33
C MET A 4 -7.35 -1.30 11.44
N ARG A 5 -7.11 -2.33 10.60
CA ARG A 5 -7.93 -3.55 10.57
C ARG A 5 -7.40 -4.58 11.57
N GLU A 6 -8.13 -4.78 12.67
CA GLU A 6 -7.71 -5.68 13.76
C GLU A 6 -7.83 -7.17 13.40
N ASP A 7 -8.71 -7.49 12.47
CA ASP A 7 -8.97 -8.82 11.91
C ASP A 7 -7.92 -9.30 10.91
N ILE A 8 -6.87 -8.51 10.69
CA ILE A 8 -5.72 -8.83 9.84
C ILE A 8 -4.47 -8.95 10.74
N PRO A 9 -3.58 -9.95 10.52
CA PRO A 9 -2.32 -10.06 11.26
C PRO A 9 -1.50 -8.77 11.21
N LYS A 10 -0.96 -8.35 12.36
CA LYS A 10 -0.34 -7.02 12.54
C LYS A 10 0.82 -6.77 11.58
N ASP A 11 1.56 -7.82 11.27
CA ASP A 11 2.73 -7.84 10.39
C ASP A 11 2.40 -7.51 8.94
N ILE A 12 1.17 -7.77 8.46
CA ILE A 12 0.77 -7.50 7.07
C ILE A 12 -0.17 -6.29 6.92
N ARG A 13 -0.45 -5.57 8.01
CA ARG A 13 -1.35 -4.41 7.97
C ARG A 13 -0.71 -3.26 7.21
N GLY A 14 -1.49 -2.65 6.32
CA GLY A 14 -1.01 -1.51 5.54
C GLY A 14 -0.16 -1.87 4.33
N THR A 15 -0.04 -3.17 3.99
CA THR A 15 0.73 -3.64 2.84
C THR A 15 -0.17 -4.23 1.74
N TYR A 16 0.44 -4.56 0.59
CA TYR A 16 -0.25 -5.24 -0.51
C TYR A 16 -0.86 -6.57 -0.06
N SER A 17 -0.10 -7.42 0.66
CA SER A 17 -0.64 -8.66 1.23
C SER A 17 -1.79 -8.45 2.22
N GLY A 18 -1.77 -7.36 3.00
CA GLY A 18 -2.89 -7.01 3.87
C GLY A 18 -4.16 -6.72 3.08
N LEU A 19 -4.04 -6.05 1.94
CA LEU A 19 -5.17 -5.73 1.06
C LEU A 19 -5.76 -6.97 0.39
N SER A 20 -4.93 -7.94 -0.01
CA SER A 20 -5.36 -9.23 -0.60
C SER A 20 -5.68 -10.32 0.44
N SER A 21 -5.68 -9.99 1.73
CA SER A 21 -6.01 -10.95 2.80
C SER A 21 -7.44 -11.50 2.69
N PRO A 22 -7.72 -12.73 3.19
CA PRO A 22 -9.05 -13.31 3.14
C PRO A 22 -10.14 -12.43 3.75
N SER A 23 -9.84 -11.75 4.87
CA SER A 23 -10.78 -10.85 5.54
C SER A 23 -11.16 -9.64 4.68
N MET A 24 -10.19 -9.09 3.93
CA MET A 24 -10.46 -7.98 3.00
C MET A 24 -11.22 -8.44 1.76
N ILE A 25 -10.86 -9.58 1.19
CA ILE A 25 -11.58 -10.16 0.04
C ILE A 25 -13.04 -10.42 0.41
N GLN A 26 -13.29 -11.00 1.60
CA GLN A 26 -14.65 -11.22 2.10
C GLN A 26 -15.39 -9.90 2.26
N TYR A 27 -14.76 -8.89 2.89
CA TYR A 27 -15.33 -7.55 3.03
C TYR A 27 -15.71 -6.92 1.68
N PHE A 28 -14.85 -7.01 0.67
CA PHE A 28 -15.16 -6.46 -0.66
C PHE A 28 -16.32 -7.18 -1.34
N LYS A 29 -16.42 -8.50 -1.18
CA LYS A 29 -17.55 -9.30 -1.68
C LYS A 29 -18.85 -8.94 -0.97
N ASP A 30 -18.82 -8.82 0.35
CA ASP A 30 -19.99 -8.46 1.15
C ASP A 30 -20.47 -7.04 0.86
N LEU A 31 -19.54 -6.11 0.61
CA LEU A 31 -19.84 -4.75 0.18
C LEU A 31 -20.45 -4.71 -1.24
N GLY A 32 -20.21 -5.73 -2.06
CA GLY A 32 -20.76 -5.85 -3.41
C GLY A 32 -20.03 -5.03 -4.48
N ILE A 33 -18.79 -4.60 -4.21
CA ILE A 33 -17.98 -3.88 -5.21
C ILE A 33 -17.34 -4.86 -6.19
N THR A 34 -17.16 -4.41 -7.43
CA THR A 34 -16.56 -5.21 -8.51
C THR A 34 -15.11 -4.86 -8.78
N SER A 35 -14.68 -3.66 -8.39
CA SER A 35 -13.34 -3.14 -8.69
C SER A 35 -12.86 -2.22 -7.58
N VAL A 36 -11.55 -2.24 -7.32
CA VAL A 36 -10.88 -1.38 -6.36
C VAL A 36 -9.90 -0.50 -7.12
N GLU A 37 -10.04 0.81 -6.98
CA GLU A 37 -9.07 1.78 -7.48
C GLU A 37 -8.11 2.15 -6.35
N LEU A 38 -6.82 1.89 -6.56
CA LEU A 38 -5.79 2.24 -5.59
C LEU A 38 -5.33 3.68 -5.81
N MET A 39 -5.10 4.39 -4.71
CA MET A 39 -4.27 5.60 -4.71
C MET A 39 -2.87 5.27 -5.27
N PRO A 40 -2.06 6.27 -5.67
CA PRO A 40 -0.75 6.04 -6.29
C PRO A 40 0.10 4.99 -5.55
N ILE A 41 0.44 3.93 -6.30
CA ILE A 41 1.30 2.85 -5.85
C ILE A 41 2.65 2.85 -6.56
N HIS A 42 2.90 3.80 -7.47
CA HIS A 42 4.22 3.97 -8.06
C HIS A 42 5.19 4.52 -7.00
N HIS A 43 6.44 4.11 -7.06
CA HIS A 43 7.45 4.56 -6.12
C HIS A 43 7.59 6.09 -6.16
N HIS A 44 7.43 6.72 -5.00
CA HIS A 44 7.51 8.16 -4.81
C HIS A 44 8.40 8.52 -3.63
N VAL A 45 8.65 9.83 -3.49
CA VAL A 45 9.43 10.38 -2.39
C VAL A 45 8.64 11.45 -1.66
N ASP A 46 9.00 11.67 -0.40
CA ASP A 46 8.47 12.77 0.39
C ASP A 46 9.22 14.07 0.02
N ASP A 47 8.48 15.13 -0.29
CA ASP A 47 9.05 16.43 -0.62
C ASP A 47 9.88 16.99 0.55
N MET A 48 10.97 17.69 0.23
CA MET A 48 11.88 18.23 1.23
C MET A 48 11.17 19.17 2.23
N ILE A 49 10.16 19.91 1.78
CA ILE A 49 9.35 20.80 2.64
C ILE A 49 8.56 19.99 3.67
N LEU A 50 7.97 18.86 3.27
CA LEU A 50 7.24 17.95 4.15
C LEU A 50 8.19 17.33 5.17
N VAL A 51 9.31 16.78 4.70
CA VAL A 51 10.31 16.13 5.56
C VAL A 51 10.86 17.11 6.61
N ARG A 52 11.19 18.36 6.22
CA ARG A 52 11.64 19.40 7.16
C ARG A 52 10.59 19.78 8.21
N SER A 53 9.32 19.55 7.90
CA SER A 53 8.19 19.82 8.80
C SER A 53 7.77 18.58 9.61
N GLY A 54 8.52 17.47 9.52
CA GLY A 54 8.16 16.20 10.18
C GLY A 54 6.93 15.51 9.57
N LEU A 55 6.57 15.87 8.33
CA LEU A 55 5.44 15.32 7.59
C LEU A 55 5.93 14.37 6.49
N SER A 56 5.02 13.55 5.98
CA SER A 56 5.26 12.64 4.84
C SER A 56 4.17 12.77 3.79
N ASN A 57 4.49 12.41 2.55
CA ASN A 57 3.52 12.29 1.48
C ASN A 57 2.78 10.97 1.62
N TYR A 58 1.64 11.03 2.32
CA TYR A 58 0.77 9.88 2.52
C TYR A 58 0.08 9.42 1.23
N TRP A 59 -0.36 10.36 0.39
CA TRP A 59 -1.13 10.02 -0.82
C TRP A 59 -0.28 9.46 -1.96
N GLY A 60 0.96 9.90 -2.07
CA GLY A 60 1.91 9.42 -3.08
C GLY A 60 1.85 10.04 -4.46
N TYR A 61 1.18 11.17 -4.60
CA TYR A 61 1.18 11.98 -5.83
C TYR A 61 2.50 12.75 -6.02
N ASN A 62 3.64 12.04 -6.04
CA ASN A 62 4.97 12.58 -6.36
C ASN A 62 5.91 11.49 -6.92
N THR A 63 5.43 10.79 -7.95
CA THR A 63 6.10 9.61 -8.50
C THR A 63 7.46 9.93 -9.09
N ILE A 64 8.46 9.12 -8.74
CA ILE A 64 9.81 9.19 -9.33
C ILE A 64 10.14 7.97 -10.19
N ALA A 65 9.43 6.85 -10.01
CA ALA A 65 9.59 5.65 -10.84
C ALA A 65 8.24 5.00 -11.15
N TYR A 66 7.77 5.19 -12.39
CA TYR A 66 6.46 4.73 -12.86
C TYR A 66 6.32 3.19 -13.00
N PHE A 67 7.43 2.45 -13.03
CA PHE A 67 7.43 0.99 -13.21
C PHE A 67 7.75 0.21 -11.93
N ALA A 68 8.03 0.91 -10.83
CA ALA A 68 8.35 0.31 -9.55
C ALA A 68 7.15 0.51 -8.61
N PRO A 69 6.57 -0.57 -8.04
CA PRO A 69 5.66 -0.45 -6.91
C PRO A 69 6.36 0.24 -5.73
N ASP A 70 5.61 0.99 -4.94
CA ASP A 70 6.11 1.67 -3.75
C ASP A 70 6.51 0.64 -2.69
N ILE A 71 7.76 0.74 -2.23
CA ILE A 71 8.34 -0.16 -1.25
C ILE A 71 7.68 -0.01 0.13
N ARG A 72 7.09 1.16 0.41
CA ARG A 72 6.46 1.47 1.71
C ARG A 72 5.21 0.63 1.95
N TYR A 73 4.60 0.09 0.89
CA TYR A 73 3.45 -0.82 0.97
C TYR A 73 3.85 -2.29 0.83
N SER A 74 5.13 -2.62 0.88
CA SER A 74 5.62 -3.99 0.77
C SER A 74 6.29 -4.49 2.04
N LEU A 75 6.16 -5.79 2.27
CA LEU A 75 6.86 -6.61 3.23
C LEU A 75 8.16 -7.15 2.64
N GLY A 76 9.21 -7.13 3.46
CA GLY A 76 10.48 -7.77 3.14
C GLY A 76 11.53 -6.80 2.60
N ASN A 77 12.44 -7.35 1.79
CA ASN A 77 13.63 -6.64 1.35
C ASN A 77 13.36 -5.86 0.04
N PRO A 78 14.18 -4.85 -0.28
CA PRO A 78 14.12 -4.19 -1.59
C PRO A 78 14.15 -5.22 -2.74
N GLY A 79 13.13 -5.17 -3.59
CA GLY A 79 12.88 -6.12 -4.68
C GLY A 79 11.62 -6.97 -4.46
N SER A 80 11.21 -7.21 -3.21
CA SER A 80 10.03 -8.02 -2.89
C SER A 80 8.70 -7.38 -3.31
N GLN A 81 8.65 -6.05 -3.43
CA GLN A 81 7.43 -5.30 -3.73
C GLN A 81 6.76 -5.67 -5.06
N VAL A 82 7.54 -6.12 -6.04
CA VAL A 82 7.00 -6.56 -7.33
C VAL A 82 6.28 -7.90 -7.20
N LEU A 83 6.84 -8.83 -6.41
CA LEU A 83 6.24 -10.14 -6.18
C LEU A 83 5.01 -10.02 -5.29
N GLU A 84 5.11 -9.26 -4.20
CA GLU A 84 3.98 -9.08 -3.29
C GLU A 84 2.80 -8.39 -3.95
N PHE A 85 3.04 -7.37 -4.79
CA PHE A 85 1.94 -6.70 -5.51
C PHE A 85 1.20 -7.60 -6.49
N LYS A 86 1.86 -8.65 -7.01
CA LYS A 86 1.25 -9.60 -7.96
C LYS A 86 0.40 -10.69 -7.30
N ASN A 87 0.60 -10.95 -6.01
CA ASN A 87 0.04 -12.11 -5.29
C ASN A 87 -1.12 -11.73 -4.39
#